data_AF-A0A2S9CPB0-F1
#
_entry.id   AF-A0A2S9CPB0-F1
#
_cell.length_a   1.000
_cell.length_b   1.000
_cell.length_c   1.000
_cell.angle_alpha   90.00
_cell.angle_beta   90.00
_cell.angle_gamma   90.00
#
_symmetry.space_group_name_H-M   'P 1'
#
loop_
_entity.id
_entity.type
_entity.pdbx_description
1 polymer ?
#
loop_
_entity_poly.entity_id
_entity_poly.type
_entity_poly.pdbx_seq_one_letter_code
_entity_poly.pdbx_strand_id
1 'polypeptide(L)'
;MYDKKVAIVIKDDLLPWQKLNVVSFLAGSIAIEFPETHGEKFITADQEEFLAFIKHPTLIYKADNTEKLQRAFRRSRDRELSIGVYT
;
A
#
# COMPACT_ATOMS: atom_id res chain seq x y z
N MET A 1 -7.60 -2.07 -17.69
CA MET A 1 -6.53 -1.15 -17.26
C MET A 1 -7.07 -0.41 -16.04
N TYR A 2 -6.33 -0.33 -14.93
CA TYR A 2 -6.79 0.42 -13.76
C TYR A 2 -6.42 1.89 -13.91
N ASP A 3 -7.40 2.79 -13.80
CA ASP A 3 -7.17 4.24 -13.90
C ASP A 3 -6.45 4.79 -12.67
N LYS A 4 -6.66 4.16 -11.51
CA LYS A 4 -6.01 4.48 -10.23
C LYS A 4 -4.96 3.43 -9.87
N LYS A 5 -3.86 3.88 -9.26
CA LYS A 5 -2.75 3.03 -8.81
C LYS A 5 -2.44 3.30 -7.35
N VAL A 6 -2.05 2.26 -6.63
CA VAL A 6 -1.55 2.33 -5.26
C VAL A 6 -0.02 2.27 -5.29
N ALA A 7 0.63 3.15 -4.53
CA ALA A 7 2.08 3.15 -4.38
C ALA A 7 2.47 3.26 -2.90
N ILE A 8 3.37 2.40 -2.45
CA ILE A 8 3.98 2.43 -1.11
C ILE A 8 5.47 2.67 -1.29
N VAL A 9 6.02 3.65 -0.56
CA VAL A 9 7.45 3.97 -0.58
C VAL A 9 8.04 3.70 0.81
N ILE A 10 9.06 2.86 0.87
CA ILE A 10 9.68 2.40 2.12
C ILE A 10 11.14 2.84 2.17
N LYS A 11 11.61 3.24 3.35
CA LYS A 11 13.02 3.57 3.59
C LYS A 11 13.89 2.32 3.51
N ASP A 12 15.05 2.42 2.87
CA ASP A 12 15.89 1.25 2.61
C ASP A 12 16.61 0.69 3.85
N ASP A 13 16.95 1.52 4.82
CA ASP A 13 17.71 1.10 6.01
C ASP A 13 16.88 0.34 7.07
N LEU A 14 15.60 0.09 6.80
CA LEU A 14 14.77 -0.78 7.63
C LEU A 14 15.18 -2.25 7.48
N LEU A 15 15.12 -2.98 8.59
CA LEU A 15 15.26 -4.44 8.59
C LEU A 15 14.13 -5.07 7.75
N PRO A 16 14.34 -6.27 7.16
CA PRO A 16 13.33 -6.91 6.33
C PRO A 16 11.95 -7.03 7.01
N TRP A 17 11.90 -7.42 8.28
CA TRP A 17 10.64 -7.54 9.03
C TRP A 17 9.96 -6.19 9.26
N GLN A 18 10.72 -5.10 9.43
CA GLN A 18 10.17 -3.75 9.56
C GLN A 18 9.55 -3.30 8.24
N LYS A 19 10.19 -3.59 7.11
CA LYS A 19 9.64 -3.31 5.77
C LYS A 19 8.31 -4.03 5.57
N LEU A 20 8.22 -5.31 5.95
CA LEU A 20 6.97 -6.08 5.90
C LEU A 20 5.89 -5.44 6.76
N ASN A 21 6.22 -5.03 7.99
CA ASN A 21 5.26 -4.41 8.89
C ASN A 21 4.71 -3.09 8.34
N VAL A 22 5.60 -2.22 7.85
CA VAL A 22 5.22 -0.94 7.21
C VAL A 22 4.28 -1.16 6.02
N VAL A 23 4.59 -2.14 5.15
CA VAL A 23 3.72 -2.47 4.01
C VAL A 23 2.35 -2.95 4.46
N SER A 24 2.30 -3.84 5.46
CA SER A 24 1.03 -4.36 5.98
C SER A 24 0.12 -3.25 6.53
N PHE A 25 0.67 -2.35 7.34
CA PHE A 25 -0.10 -1.23 7.89
C PHE A 25 -0.56 -0.25 6.81
N LEU A 26 0.30 0.10 5.85
CA LEU A 26 -0.06 1.04 4.78
C LEU A 26 -1.05 0.42 3.79
N ALA A 27 -0.91 -0.86 3.45
CA ALA A 27 -1.92 -1.56 2.64
C ALA A 27 -3.27 -1.60 3.36
N GLY A 28 -3.27 -1.83 4.67
CA GLY A 28 -4.48 -1.79 5.51
C GLY A 28 -5.15 -0.41 5.50
N SER A 29 -4.38 0.68 5.62
CA SER A 29 -4.96 2.03 5.60
C SER A 29 -5.62 2.36 4.26
N ILE A 30 -5.02 1.92 3.15
CA ILE A 30 -5.61 2.06 1.81
C ILE A 30 -6.92 1.25 1.70
N ALA A 31 -6.94 0.00 2.17
CA ALA A 31 -8.16 -0.80 2.17
C ALA A 31 -9.27 -0.15 3.00
N ILE A 32 -8.96 0.40 4.17
CA ILE A 32 -9.96 1.04 5.04
C ILE A 32 -10.52 2.32 4.41
N GLU A 33 -9.64 3.18 3.88
CA GLU A 33 -10.03 4.47 3.30
C GLU A 33 -10.78 4.31 1.96
N PHE A 34 -10.45 3.28 1.18
CA PHE A 34 -10.99 3.07 -0.16
C PHE A 34 -11.68 1.71 -0.30
N PRO A 35 -12.92 1.55 0.19
CA PRO A 35 -13.67 0.28 0.07
C PRO A 35 -13.86 -0.19 -1.37
N GLU A 36 -13.84 0.71 -2.37
CA GLU A 36 -13.92 0.33 -3.78
C GLU A 36 -12.75 -0.56 -4.21
N THR A 37 -11.65 -0.55 -3.45
CA THR A 37 -10.47 -1.36 -3.72
C THR A 37 -10.60 -2.81 -3.24
N HIS A 38 -11.64 -3.15 -2.48
CA HIS A 38 -11.88 -4.51 -2.01
C HIS A 38 -12.27 -5.41 -3.18
N GLY A 39 -11.68 -6.59 -3.23
CA GLY A 39 -12.09 -7.70 -4.09
C GLY A 39 -13.23 -8.50 -3.46
N GLU A 40 -13.57 -9.60 -4.13
CA GLU A 40 -14.47 -10.61 -3.58
C GLU A 40 -13.72 -11.51 -2.59
N LYS A 41 -14.49 -12.22 -1.74
CA LYS A 41 -13.92 -13.29 -0.92
C LYS A 41 -13.22 -14.31 -1.80
N PHE A 42 -12.09 -14.82 -1.32
CA PHE A 42 -11.43 -15.94 -1.98
C PHE A 42 -12.16 -17.23 -1.59
N ILE A 43 -12.71 -17.93 -2.58
CA ILE A 43 -13.47 -19.18 -2.40
C ILE A 43 -12.67 -20.32 -3.04
N THR A 44 -12.41 -21.37 -2.29
CA THR A 44 -11.71 -22.56 -2.79
C THR A 44 -12.66 -23.49 -3.56
N ALA A 45 -12.10 -24.50 -4.24
CA ALA A 45 -12.91 -25.52 -4.92
C ALA A 45 -13.87 -26.24 -3.95
N ASP A 46 -13.46 -26.38 -2.68
CA ASP A 46 -14.23 -27.05 -1.62
C ASP A 46 -15.22 -26.11 -0.90
N GLN A 47 -15.49 -24.91 -1.46
CA GLN A 47 -16.38 -23.89 -0.88
C GLN A 47 -15.92 -23.30 0.46
N GLU A 48 -14.63 -23.39 0.80
CA GLU A 48 -14.08 -22.65 1.95
C GLU A 48 -13.87 -21.18 1.59
N GLU A 49 -14.33 -20.29 2.46
CA GLU A 49 -14.20 -18.83 2.28
C GLU A 49 -13.04 -18.24 3.07
N PHE A 50 -12.27 -17.38 2.43
CA PHE A 50 -11.18 -16.60 3.01
C PHE A 50 -11.39 -15.09 2.82
N LEU A 51 -10.58 -14.29 3.48
CA LEU A 51 -10.64 -12.83 3.40
C LEU A 51 -10.50 -12.35 1.95
N ALA A 52 -11.25 -11.30 1.62
CA ALA A 52 -11.07 -10.57 0.39
C ALA A 52 -9.72 -9.83 0.39
N PHE A 53 -9.07 -9.75 -0.77
CA PHE A 53 -7.86 -8.97 -0.96
C PHE A 53 -8.15 -7.65 -1.67
N ILE A 54 -7.20 -6.72 -1.58
CA ILE A 54 -7.21 -5.51 -2.42
C ILE A 54 -7.06 -5.93 -3.88
N LYS A 55 -7.99 -5.53 -4.76
CA LYS A 55 -7.99 -5.89 -6.19
C LYS A 55 -7.14 -4.97 -7.07
N HIS A 56 -6.69 -3.83 -6.53
CA HIS A 56 -5.81 -2.91 -7.25
C HIS A 56 -4.34 -3.30 -7.07
N PRO A 57 -3.51 -3.20 -8.12
CA PRO A 57 -2.07 -3.39 -8.01
C PRO A 57 -1.44 -2.38 -7.05
N THR A 58 -0.64 -2.90 -6.11
CA THR A 58 0.14 -2.11 -5.17
C THR A 58 1.62 -2.16 -5.56
N LEU A 59 2.17 -1.01 -5.96
CA LEU A 59 3.56 -0.86 -6.35
C LEU A 59 4.40 -0.51 -5.11
N ILE A 60 5.38 -1.35 -4.79
CA ILE A 60 6.29 -1.14 -3.66
C ILE A 60 7.61 -0.56 -4.16
N TYR A 61 7.97 0.62 -3.66
CA TYR A 61 9.19 1.32 -4.01
C TYR A 61 10.10 1.47 -2.79
N LYS A 62 11.39 1.50 -3.08
CA LYS A 62 12.46 1.74 -2.10
C LYS A 62 12.96 3.17 -2.23
N ALA A 63 13.06 3.87 -1.12
CA ALA A 63 13.77 5.14 -1.03
C ALA A 63 15.16 4.89 -0.43
N ASP A 64 16.21 5.09 -1.24
CA ASP A 64 17.60 4.85 -0.83
C ASP A 64 18.04 5.75 0.35
N ASN A 65 17.36 6.88 0.57
CA ASN A 65 17.61 7.78 1.69
C ASN A 65 16.34 8.56 2.09
N THR A 66 16.40 9.23 3.25
CA THR A 66 15.29 10.02 3.80
C THR A 66 14.85 11.16 2.87
N GLU A 67 15.77 11.78 2.15
CA GLU A 67 15.47 12.89 1.23
C GLU A 67 14.57 12.44 0.07
N LYS A 68 14.83 11.25 -0.50
CA LYS A 68 13.96 10.66 -1.54
C LYS A 68 12.56 10.37 -1.01
N LEU A 69 12.45 9.86 0.23
CA LEU A 69 11.15 9.62 0.86
C LEU A 69 10.39 10.94 1.10
N GLN A 70 11.05 11.96 1.65
CA GLN A 70 10.48 13.30 1.84
C GLN A 70 10.10 13.97 0.52
N ARG A 71 10.87 13.73 -0.56
CA ARG A 71 10.52 14.22 -1.90
C ARG A 71 9.25 13.56 -2.43
N ALA A 72 9.10 12.24 -2.24
CA ALA A 72 7.87 11.53 -2.62
C ALA A 72 6.67 12.06 -1.83
N PHE A 73 6.81 12.22 -0.52
CA PHE A 73 5.78 12.78 0.37
C PHE A 73 5.35 14.20 -0.02
N ARG A 74 6.31 15.09 -0.31
CA ARG A 74 6.01 16.46 -0.79
C ARG A 74 5.24 16.43 -2.12
N ARG A 75 5.70 15.63 -3.08
CA ARG A 75 5.01 15.50 -4.38
C ARG A 75 3.61 14.91 -4.27
N SER A 76 3.37 13.99 -3.33
CA SER A 76 2.01 13.47 -3.10
C SER A 76 1.10 14.52 -2.48
N ARG A 77 1.63 15.37 -1.58
CA ARG A 77 0.90 16.51 -1.01
C ARG A 77 0.57 17.56 -2.05
N ASP A 78 1.55 17.96 -2.87
CA ASP A 78 1.38 18.97 -3.94
C ASP A 78 0.35 18.53 -5.00
N ARG A 79 0.13 17.21 -5.14
CA ARG A 79 -0.85 16.60 -6.04
C ARG A 79 -2.14 16.20 -5.34
N GLU A 80 -2.31 16.57 -4.07
CA GLU A 80 -3.51 16.32 -3.28
C GLU A 80 -3.93 14.84 -3.24
N LEU A 81 -2.93 13.94 -3.23
CA LEU A 81 -3.20 12.52 -3.07
C LEU A 81 -3.59 12.21 -1.62
N SER A 82 -4.40 11.18 -1.40
CA SER A 82 -4.57 10.58 -0.08
C SER A 82 -3.30 9.86 0.33
N ILE A 83 -2.84 10.10 1.57
CA ILE A 83 -1.53 9.65 2.04
C ILE A 83 -1.69 8.92 3.37
N GLY A 84 -1.28 7.66 3.42
CA GLY A 84 -0.99 6.94 4.66
C GLY A 84 0.45 7.19 5.11
N VAL A 85 0.66 7.36 6.41
CA VAL A 85 1.99 7.55 7.01
C VAL A 85 2.20 6.54 8.13
N TYR A 86 3.42 6.02 8.23
CA TYR A 86 3.86 5.13 9.31
C TYR A 86 5.15 5.72 9.91
N THR A 87 5.16 6.00 11.22
CA THR A 87 6.26 6.66 11.94
C THR A 87 6.79 5.79 13.08
#